data_AF-A0A942AE75-F1
#
_entry.id   AF-A0A942AE75-F1
#
_cell.length_a   1.000
_cell.length_b   1.000
_cell.length_c   1.000
_cell.angle_alpha   90.00
_cell.angle_beta   90.00
_cell.angle_gamma   90.00
#
_symmetry.space_group_name_H-M   'P 1'
#
loop_
_entity.id
_entity.type
_entity.pdbx_description
1 polymer ?
#
loop_
_entity_poly.entity_id
_entity_poly.type
_entity_poly.pdbx_seq_one_letter_code
_entity_poly.pdbx_strand_id
1 'polypeptide(L)'
;MERKRVYTFGNGKAEGKADMRNLLGGKGANLAEMNLIGVPVPPGFTITTEVCSEYYELGQDKVVELLKSDVEKAIANVETLMNSKFGDVENPLLVSVRSGARASMPGMMDTILNLGLNDEVVEGLTRKTGNARFAWDSYRRFVQMYGDVVLGMKPTSKEDID
;
A
#
# COMPACT_ATOMS: atom_id res chain seq x y z
N MET A 1 24.62 -6.70 11.80
CA MET A 1 23.49 -5.90 12.31
C MET A 1 22.29 -6.15 11.40
N GLU A 2 21.14 -6.44 11.98
CA GLU A 2 19.90 -6.62 11.24
C GLU A 2 19.48 -5.27 10.63
N ARG A 3 19.21 -5.26 9.32
CA ARG A 3 18.89 -4.05 8.55
C ARG A 3 17.38 -3.82 8.55
N LYS A 4 16.93 -2.63 8.94
CA LYS A 4 15.49 -2.28 8.97
C LYS A 4 14.96 -2.03 7.56
N ARG A 5 13.89 -2.75 7.18
CA ARG A 5 13.30 -2.73 5.83
C ARG A 5 11.98 -1.99 5.71
N VAL A 6 11.27 -1.80 6.83
CA VAL A 6 9.94 -1.17 6.88
C VAL A 6 9.97 0.00 7.84
N TYR A 7 9.44 1.15 7.40
CA TYR A 7 9.38 2.39 8.17
C TYR A 7 7.94 2.89 8.25
N THR A 8 7.39 2.98 9.45
CA THR A 8 6.00 3.40 9.67
C THR A 8 5.84 4.92 9.76
N PHE A 9 4.63 5.40 9.47
CA PHE A 9 4.20 6.79 9.68
C PHE A 9 2.70 6.82 10.02
N GLY A 10 2.27 7.77 10.85
CA GLY A 10 0.86 7.88 11.27
C GLY A 10 0.69 8.59 12.60
N ASN A 11 -0.44 9.28 12.77
CA ASN A 11 -0.86 9.90 14.04
C ASN A 11 0.23 10.78 14.71
N GLY A 12 0.88 11.64 13.91
CA GLY A 12 1.94 12.56 14.36
C GLY A 12 3.29 11.89 14.68
N LYS A 13 3.48 10.61 14.32
CA LYS A 13 4.72 9.87 14.49
C LYS A 13 5.19 9.28 13.16
N ALA A 14 6.49 9.36 12.89
CA ALA A 14 7.10 8.66 11.77
C ALA A 14 8.49 8.15 12.14
N GLU A 15 8.87 7.01 11.58
CA GLU A 15 10.21 6.43 11.73
C GLU A 15 11.19 6.97 10.67
N GLY A 16 10.66 7.60 9.62
CA GLY A 16 11.39 8.29 8.56
C GLY A 16 11.36 9.81 8.71
N LYS A 17 12.05 10.52 7.79
CA LYS A 17 12.09 11.99 7.69
C LYS A 17 12.55 12.42 6.28
N ALA A 18 12.45 13.70 5.95
CA ALA A 18 12.74 14.21 4.61
C ALA A 18 14.16 13.89 4.07
N ASP A 19 15.18 13.88 4.93
CA ASP A 19 16.57 13.59 4.54
C ASP A 19 16.81 12.11 4.18
N MET A 20 15.87 11.21 4.50
CA MET A 20 15.93 9.79 4.19
C MET A 20 15.42 9.46 2.77
N ARG A 21 15.36 10.44 1.87
CA ARG A 21 14.90 10.30 0.49
C ARG A 21 15.61 9.17 -0.29
N ASN A 22 16.89 8.94 -0.01
CA ASN A 22 17.63 7.84 -0.63
C ASN A 22 17.14 6.47 -0.15
N LEU A 23 16.70 6.36 1.11
CA LEU A 23 16.27 5.09 1.68
C LEU A 23 14.78 4.83 1.41
N LEU A 24 13.93 5.85 1.56
CA LEU A 24 12.46 5.74 1.53
C LEU A 24 11.84 6.19 0.19
N GLY A 25 12.65 6.69 -0.73
CA GLY A 25 12.17 7.39 -1.92
C GLY A 25 11.56 8.76 -1.58
N GLY A 26 11.26 9.55 -2.61
CA GLY A 26 10.70 10.89 -2.44
C GLY A 26 9.32 10.90 -1.77
N LYS A 27 8.44 9.95 -2.13
CA LYS A 27 7.09 9.86 -1.56
C LYS A 27 7.12 9.42 -0.09
N GLY A 28 7.87 8.36 0.23
CA GLY A 28 7.96 7.84 1.60
C GLY A 28 8.58 8.85 2.56
N ALA A 29 9.67 9.51 2.15
CA ALA A 29 10.30 10.56 2.95
C ALA A 29 9.37 11.76 3.19
N ASN A 30 8.61 12.19 2.17
CA ASN A 30 7.66 13.29 2.31
C ASN A 30 6.43 12.91 3.16
N LEU A 31 5.91 11.68 3.07
CA LEU A 31 4.81 11.22 3.93
C LEU A 31 5.23 11.20 5.40
N ALA A 32 6.46 10.77 5.68
CA ALA A 32 7.02 10.83 7.02
C ALA A 32 7.17 12.28 7.50
N GLU A 33 7.73 13.17 6.67
CA GLU A 33 7.89 14.59 6.99
C GLU A 33 6.54 15.26 7.28
N MET A 34 5.56 15.07 6.40
CA MET A 34 4.20 15.61 6.58
C MET A 34 3.60 15.18 7.92
N ASN A 35 3.84 13.92 8.33
CA ASN A 35 3.37 13.42 9.61
C ASN A 35 4.05 14.13 10.80
N LEU A 36 5.37 14.35 10.72
CA LEU A 36 6.16 15.01 11.76
C LEU A 36 5.80 16.49 11.94
N ILE A 37 5.44 17.19 10.86
CA ILE A 37 5.00 18.60 10.91
C ILE A 37 3.51 18.76 11.25
N GLY A 38 2.80 17.67 11.57
CA GLY A 38 1.42 17.69 12.02
C GLY A 38 0.37 17.77 10.91
N VAL A 39 0.72 17.52 9.65
CA VAL A 39 -0.27 17.39 8.58
C VAL A 39 -1.02 16.07 8.76
N PRO A 40 -2.37 16.05 8.68
CA PRO A 40 -3.16 14.82 8.82
C PRO A 40 -2.92 13.90 7.62
N VAL A 41 -1.99 12.97 7.77
CA VAL A 41 -1.68 11.93 6.79
C VAL A 41 -2.25 10.60 7.30
N PRO A 42 -3.03 9.85 6.50
CA PRO A 42 -3.46 8.50 6.85
C PRO A 42 -2.25 7.61 7.19
N PRO A 43 -2.34 6.79 8.26
CA PRO A 43 -1.23 5.94 8.67
C PRO A 43 -0.86 4.91 7.60
N GLY A 44 0.41 4.55 7.58
CA GLY A 44 0.97 3.61 6.62
C GLY A 44 2.43 3.30 6.91
N PHE A 45 3.09 2.68 5.93
CA PHE A 45 4.50 2.37 6.02
C PHE A 45 5.17 2.39 4.64
N THR A 46 6.49 2.52 4.66
CA THR A 46 7.34 2.48 3.47
C THR A 46 8.28 1.29 3.56
N ILE A 47 8.33 0.49 2.49
CA ILE A 47 9.37 -0.52 2.28
C ILE A 47 10.56 0.18 1.62
N THR A 48 11.77 0.00 2.16
CA THR A 48 12.94 0.77 1.70
C THR A 48 13.34 0.44 0.26
N THR A 49 14.01 1.37 -0.40
CA THR A 49 14.58 1.17 -1.74
C THR A 49 15.63 0.06 -1.77
N GLU A 50 16.28 -0.26 -0.65
CA GLU A 50 17.26 -1.35 -0.57
C GLU A 50 16.61 -2.72 -0.77
N VAL A 51 15.36 -2.88 -0.34
CA VAL A 51 14.57 -4.10 -0.57
C VAL A 51 14.33 -4.33 -2.06
N CYS A 52 14.23 -3.26 -2.85
CA CYS A 52 14.15 -3.38 -4.30
C CYS A 52 15.44 -3.98 -4.88
N SER A 53 16.61 -3.55 -4.40
CA SER A 53 17.89 -4.17 -4.76
C SER A 53 17.96 -5.63 -4.32
N GLU A 54 17.57 -5.94 -3.07
CA GLU A 54 17.50 -7.31 -2.57
C GLU A 54 16.58 -8.19 -3.42
N TYR A 55 15.48 -7.64 -3.96
CA TYR A 55 14.55 -8.39 -4.82
C TYR A 55 15.21 -8.81 -6.13
N TYR A 56 16.00 -7.92 -6.75
CA TYR A 56 16.73 -8.26 -7.97
C TYR A 56 17.92 -9.20 -7.72
N GLU A 57 18.56 -9.10 -6.55
CA GLU A 57 19.73 -9.92 -6.21
C GLU A 57 19.38 -11.32 -5.70
N LEU A 58 18.35 -11.43 -4.85
CA LEU A 58 17.98 -12.64 -4.13
C LEU A 58 16.74 -13.33 -4.70
N GLY A 59 15.95 -12.62 -5.50
CA GLY A 59 14.68 -13.09 -6.03
C GLY A 59 13.50 -12.88 -5.08
N GLN A 60 12.30 -13.02 -5.65
CA GLN A 60 11.02 -12.73 -4.99
C GLN A 60 10.83 -13.51 -3.69
N ASP A 61 10.93 -14.83 -3.72
CA ASP A 61 10.58 -15.69 -2.59
C ASP A 61 11.43 -15.37 -1.36
N LYS A 62 12.72 -15.10 -1.57
CA LYS A 62 13.63 -14.77 -0.48
C LYS A 62 13.31 -13.43 0.15
N VAL A 63 12.98 -12.42 -0.66
CA VAL A 63 12.59 -11.11 -0.14
C VAL A 63 11.25 -11.16 0.59
N VAL A 64 10.29 -11.93 0.10
CA VAL A 64 9.00 -12.12 0.81
C VAL A 64 9.24 -12.75 2.18
N GLU A 65 10.10 -13.77 2.29
CA GLU A 65 10.48 -14.38 3.56
C GLU A 65 11.09 -13.35 4.53
N LEU A 66 12.01 -12.51 4.03
CA LEU A 66 12.69 -11.47 4.82
C LEU A 66 11.75 -10.35 5.28
N LEU A 67 10.70 -10.04 4.51
CA LEU A 67 9.79 -8.93 4.79
C LEU A 67 8.55 -9.32 5.58
N LYS A 68 8.11 -10.58 5.50
CA LYS A 68 6.76 -11.00 5.94
C LYS A 68 6.43 -10.52 7.35
N SER A 69 7.33 -10.79 8.31
CA SER A 69 7.14 -10.39 9.71
C SER A 69 7.05 -8.87 9.90
N ASP A 70 7.86 -8.10 9.17
CA ASP A 70 7.89 -6.63 9.28
C ASP A 70 6.64 -6.00 8.65
N VAL A 71 6.18 -6.52 7.51
CA VAL A 71 4.95 -6.06 6.85
C VAL A 71 3.72 -6.40 7.68
N GLU A 72 3.63 -7.60 8.25
CA GLU A 72 2.53 -8.00 9.15
C GLU A 72 2.45 -7.08 10.39
N LYS A 73 3.60 -6.78 11.02
CA LYS A 73 3.66 -5.83 12.14
C LYS A 73 3.24 -4.41 11.73
N ALA A 74 3.65 -3.97 10.54
CA ALA A 74 3.30 -2.65 10.05
C ALA A 74 1.80 -2.54 9.72
N ILE A 75 1.19 -3.59 9.14
CA ILE A 75 -0.26 -3.65 8.95
C ILE A 75 -0.98 -3.61 10.30
N ALA A 76 -0.55 -4.42 11.29
CA ALA A 76 -1.15 -4.41 12.63
C ALA A 76 -1.05 -3.02 13.31
N ASN A 77 0.02 -2.27 13.05
CA ASN A 77 0.13 -0.89 13.52
C ASN A 77 -0.91 0.02 12.86
N VAL A 78 -1.09 -0.08 11.53
CA VAL A 78 -2.12 0.67 10.79
C VAL A 78 -3.52 0.31 11.28
N GLU A 79 -3.80 -0.97 11.50
CA GLU A 79 -5.08 -1.45 12.06
C GLU A 79 -5.39 -0.79 13.41
N THR A 80 -4.40 -0.74 14.29
CA THR A 80 -4.51 -0.09 15.61
C THR A 80 -4.79 1.40 15.48
N LEU A 81 -4.08 2.10 14.59
CA LEU A 81 -4.24 3.55 14.40
C LEU A 81 -5.56 3.93 13.73
N MET A 82 -6.06 3.08 12.83
CA MET A 82 -7.31 3.28 12.11
C MET A 82 -8.54 2.70 12.82
N ASN A 83 -8.34 1.93 13.90
CA ASN A 83 -9.37 1.14 14.56
C ASN A 83 -10.20 0.34 13.53
N SER A 84 -9.52 -0.41 12.66
CA SER A 84 -10.10 -1.26 11.60
C SER A 84 -9.15 -2.42 11.32
N LYS A 85 -9.61 -3.48 10.64
CA LYS A 85 -8.80 -4.70 10.46
C LYS A 85 -8.74 -5.15 9.00
N PHE A 86 -7.56 -5.54 8.54
CA PHE A 86 -7.33 -5.96 7.16
C PHE A 86 -8.02 -7.31 6.90
N GLY A 87 -8.89 -7.34 5.91
CA GLY A 87 -9.74 -8.50 5.61
C GLY A 87 -10.94 -8.68 6.53
N ASP A 88 -11.21 -7.77 7.46
CA ASP A 88 -12.41 -7.84 8.31
C ASP A 88 -13.66 -7.39 7.56
N VAL A 89 -14.74 -8.15 7.70
CA VAL A 89 -15.99 -7.91 6.98
C VAL A 89 -16.80 -6.77 7.58
N GLU A 90 -16.78 -6.57 8.89
CA GLU A 90 -17.63 -5.55 9.53
C GLU A 90 -16.96 -4.17 9.54
N ASN A 91 -15.64 -4.14 9.72
CA ASN A 91 -14.85 -2.93 9.79
C ASN A 91 -13.53 -3.06 9.02
N PRO A 92 -13.60 -3.14 7.67
CA PRO A 92 -12.44 -3.39 6.83
C PRO A 92 -11.44 -2.24 6.86
N LEU A 93 -10.16 -2.61 6.95
CA LEU A 93 -9.04 -1.78 6.56
C LEU A 93 -8.72 -2.04 5.08
N LEU A 94 -8.74 -0.98 4.27
CA LEU A 94 -8.29 -0.99 2.89
C LEU A 94 -7.03 -0.15 2.76
N VAL A 95 -6.07 -0.61 1.95
CA VAL A 95 -4.79 0.08 1.75
C VAL A 95 -4.58 0.46 0.30
N SER A 96 -3.70 1.45 0.09
CA SER A 96 -3.18 1.79 -1.24
C SER A 96 -1.71 1.42 -1.33
N VAL A 97 -1.30 0.87 -2.47
CA VAL A 97 0.10 0.52 -2.76
C VAL A 97 0.60 1.47 -3.84
N ARG A 98 1.69 2.19 -3.53
CA ARG A 98 2.21 3.26 -4.38
C ARG A 98 3.72 3.13 -4.53
N SER A 99 4.20 3.06 -5.77
CA SER A 99 5.63 3.10 -6.06
C SER A 99 6.26 4.45 -5.67
N GLY A 100 7.49 4.41 -5.16
CA GLY A 100 8.23 5.60 -4.75
C GLY A 100 9.73 5.40 -4.90
N ALA A 101 10.33 6.00 -5.92
CA ALA A 101 11.77 6.01 -6.13
C ALA A 101 12.45 7.27 -5.57
N ARG A 102 13.79 7.28 -5.56
CA ARG A 102 14.61 8.45 -5.17
C ARG A 102 14.35 9.66 -6.05
N ALA A 103 14.22 9.41 -7.36
CA ALA A 103 13.84 10.36 -8.39
C ALA A 103 12.56 9.87 -9.10
N SER A 104 11.74 10.81 -9.59
CA SER A 104 10.55 10.46 -10.36
C SER A 104 10.99 9.82 -11.68
N MET A 105 10.58 8.59 -11.94
CA MET A 105 10.87 7.87 -13.18
C MET A 105 9.57 7.62 -13.96
N PRO A 106 9.49 8.02 -15.24
CA PRO A 106 8.45 7.52 -16.15
C PRO A 106 8.50 5.97 -16.21
N GLY A 107 7.34 5.31 -16.19
CA GLY A 107 7.24 3.84 -16.26
C GLY A 107 7.32 3.10 -14.91
N MET A 108 7.26 3.80 -13.78
CA MET A 108 7.04 3.14 -12.48
C MET A 108 5.65 2.52 -12.38
N MET A 109 5.53 1.44 -11.60
CA MET A 109 4.25 0.76 -11.32
C MET A 109 3.16 1.76 -10.92
N ASP A 110 1.99 1.62 -11.55
CA ASP A 110 0.82 2.43 -11.27
C ASP A 110 0.32 2.21 -9.83
N THR A 111 -0.46 3.16 -9.33
CA THR A 111 -1.02 3.08 -7.97
C THR A 111 -2.17 2.09 -7.93
N ILE A 112 -2.16 1.19 -6.94
CA ILE A 112 -3.29 0.31 -6.63
C ILE A 112 -4.04 0.91 -5.43
N LEU A 113 -5.33 1.14 -5.59
CA LEU A 113 -6.23 1.55 -4.50
C LEU A 113 -7.12 0.38 -4.08
N ASN A 114 -7.70 0.48 -2.89
CA ASN A 114 -8.71 -0.46 -2.36
C ASN A 114 -8.21 -1.90 -2.18
N LEU A 115 -6.89 -2.09 -1.99
CA LEU A 115 -6.34 -3.41 -1.68
C LEU A 115 -6.89 -3.88 -0.32
N GLY A 116 -7.46 -5.09 -0.31
CA GLY A 116 -8.20 -5.66 0.82
C GLY A 116 -9.67 -5.94 0.51
N LEU A 117 -10.20 -5.45 -0.62
CA LEU A 117 -11.53 -5.84 -1.09
C LEU A 117 -11.55 -7.30 -1.59
N ASN A 118 -12.60 -8.01 -1.21
CA ASN A 118 -13.01 -9.32 -1.70
C ASN A 118 -14.56 -9.41 -1.61
N ASP A 119 -15.14 -10.54 -2.01
CA ASP A 119 -16.60 -10.75 -2.04
C ASP A 119 -17.28 -10.53 -0.67
N GLU A 120 -16.62 -10.91 0.43
CA GLU A 120 -17.19 -10.72 1.77
C GLU A 120 -17.03 -9.27 2.25
N VAL A 121 -15.85 -8.68 2.00
CA VAL A 121 -15.50 -7.33 2.44
C VAL A 121 -16.30 -6.26 1.68
N VAL A 122 -16.63 -6.47 0.39
CA VAL A 122 -17.46 -5.51 -0.37
C VAL A 122 -18.89 -5.42 0.17
N GLU A 123 -19.44 -6.54 0.65
CA GLU A 123 -20.72 -6.57 1.34
C GLU A 123 -20.66 -5.84 2.69
N GLY A 124 -19.57 -6.04 3.42
CA GLY A 124 -19.21 -5.27 4.61
C GLY A 124 -19.19 -3.76 4.37
N LEU A 125 -18.47 -3.34 3.34
CA LEU A 125 -18.35 -1.94 2.94
C LEU A 125 -19.70 -1.35 2.52
N THR A 126 -20.54 -2.15 1.85
CA THR A 126 -21.91 -1.77 1.49
C THR A 126 -22.73 -1.45 2.73
N ARG A 127 -22.71 -2.33 3.75
CA ARG A 127 -23.41 -2.08 5.02
C ARG A 127 -22.87 -0.86 5.76
N LYS A 128 -21.55 -0.74 5.87
CA LYS A 128 -20.89 0.36 6.60
C LYS A 128 -21.14 1.73 5.98
N THR A 129 -21.22 1.82 4.66
CA THR A 129 -21.42 3.09 3.94
C THR A 129 -22.86 3.39 3.60
N GLY A 130 -23.75 2.39 3.65
CA GLY A 130 -25.12 2.50 3.14
C GLY A 130 -25.18 2.73 1.63
N ASN A 131 -24.11 2.43 0.88
CA ASN A 131 -23.95 2.77 -0.53
C ASN A 131 -23.37 1.60 -1.33
N ALA A 132 -24.26 0.69 -1.73
CA ALA A 132 -23.89 -0.49 -2.53
C ALA A 132 -23.18 -0.11 -3.84
N ARG A 133 -23.65 0.94 -4.53
CA ARG A 133 -23.02 1.41 -5.78
C ARG A 133 -21.55 1.77 -5.56
N PHE A 134 -21.23 2.51 -4.49
CA PHE A 134 -19.87 2.90 -4.17
C PHE A 134 -18.98 1.69 -3.86
N ALA A 135 -19.47 0.75 -3.06
CA ALA A 135 -18.71 -0.44 -2.67
C ALA A 135 -18.39 -1.31 -3.90
N TRP A 136 -19.40 -1.63 -4.72
CA TRP A 136 -19.22 -2.45 -5.92
C TRP A 136 -18.43 -1.73 -7.03
N ASP A 137 -18.56 -0.40 -7.16
CA ASP A 137 -17.69 0.38 -8.07
C ASP A 137 -16.23 0.35 -7.62
N SER A 138 -16.00 0.44 -6.30
CA SER A 138 -14.66 0.33 -5.72
C SER A 138 -14.08 -1.06 -5.93
N TYR A 139 -14.90 -2.10 -5.83
CA TYR A 139 -14.47 -3.49 -5.98
C TYR A 139 -14.13 -3.82 -7.44
N ARG A 140 -15.00 -3.49 -8.40
CA ARG A 140 -14.68 -3.72 -9.82
C ARG A 140 -13.40 -2.98 -10.24
N ARG A 141 -13.19 -1.74 -9.75
CA ARG A 141 -11.99 -0.96 -10.05
C ARG A 141 -10.75 -1.57 -9.40
N PHE A 142 -10.87 -2.12 -8.20
CA PHE A 142 -9.78 -2.86 -7.56
C PHE A 142 -9.38 -4.07 -8.40
N VAL A 143 -10.35 -4.88 -8.83
CA VAL A 143 -10.11 -6.05 -9.69
C VAL A 143 -9.41 -5.64 -10.98
N GLN A 144 -9.89 -4.58 -11.65
CA GLN A 144 -9.28 -4.05 -12.87
C GLN A 144 -7.84 -3.55 -12.63
N MET A 145 -7.62 -2.70 -11.62
CA MET A 145 -6.29 -2.18 -11.28
C MET A 145 -5.32 -3.29 -10.89
N TYR A 146 -5.76 -4.28 -10.11
CA TYR A 146 -4.92 -5.39 -9.69
C TYR A 146 -4.60 -6.32 -10.87
N GLY A 147 -5.60 -6.60 -11.72
CA GLY A 147 -5.43 -7.39 -12.94
C GLY A 147 -4.40 -6.77 -13.89
N ASP A 148 -4.52 -5.48 -14.17
CA ASP A 148 -3.55 -4.74 -14.99
C ASP A 148 -2.16 -4.72 -14.31
N VAL A 149 -2.08 -4.11 -13.12
CA VAL A 149 -0.80 -3.68 -12.55
C VAL A 149 0.00 -4.84 -11.94
N VAL A 150 -0.68 -5.84 -11.37
CA VAL A 150 -0.03 -6.97 -10.67
C VAL A 150 0.02 -8.22 -11.55
N LEU A 151 -1.07 -8.52 -12.26
CA LEU A 151 -1.19 -9.75 -13.05
C LEU A 151 -0.83 -9.55 -14.54
N GLY A 152 -0.57 -8.30 -14.97
CA GLY A 152 -0.19 -7.99 -16.34
C GLY A 152 -1.32 -8.15 -17.36
N MET A 153 -2.58 -8.21 -16.90
CA MET A 153 -3.77 -8.39 -17.73
C MET A 153 -4.23 -7.04 -18.31
N LYS A 154 -3.36 -6.39 -19.08
CA LYS A 154 -3.71 -5.15 -19.77
C LYS A 154 -4.71 -5.43 -20.90
N PRO A 155 -5.79 -4.63 -21.04
CA PRO A 155 -6.60 -4.63 -22.24
C PRO A 155 -5.69 -4.44 -23.46
N THR A 156 -5.78 -5.35 -24.42
CA THR A 156 -5.01 -5.31 -25.66
C THR A 156 -5.64 -4.38 -26.69
N SER A 157 -6.94 -4.15 -26.58
CA SER A 157 -7.71 -3.24 -27.42
C SER A 157 -8.65 -2.37 -26.59
N LYS A 158 -9.14 -1.26 -27.17
CA LYS A 158 -10.16 -0.40 -26.55
C LYS A 158 -11.56 -1.03 -26.50
N GLU A 159 -11.74 -2.16 -27.19
CA GLU A 159 -12.99 -2.90 -27.29
C GLU A 159 -13.05 -4.07 -26.29
N ASP A 160 -11.92 -4.36 -25.63
CA ASP A 160 -11.84 -5.39 -24.60
C ASP A 160 -12.70 -4.96 -23.40
N ILE A 161 -13.39 -5.93 -22.78
CA ILE A 161 -14.19 -5.67 -21.58
C ILE A 161 -13.23 -5.43 -20.41
N ASP A 162 -13.24 -4.19 -19.91
CA ASP A 162 -12.57 -3.75 -18.67
C ASP A 162 -13.11 -4.42 -17.39
#